data_AF-A0AAP3A5D6-F1
#
_entry.id   AF-A0AAP3A5D6-F1
#
_cell.length_a   1.000
_cell.length_b   1.000
_cell.length_c   1.000
_cell.angle_alpha   90.00
_cell.angle_beta   90.00
_cell.angle_gamma   90.00
#
_symmetry.space_group_name_H-M   'P 1'
#
loop_
_entity.id
_entity.type
_entity.pdbx_description
1 polymer ?
#
loop_
_entity_poly.entity_id
_entity_poly.type
_entity_poly.pdbx_seq_one_letter_code
_entity_poly.pdbx_strand_id
1 'polypeptide(L)' 'EHRRLLERCEGKQLAAWMRQICLDEKPSRAGKLPSISPALLRQLAGMGNNLNQIARQVNAGGGTGHDRVQVVAVLMAID' A
#
# COMPACT_ATOMS: atom_id res chain seq x y z
N GLU A 1 5.52 -39.32 5.01
CA GLU A 1 6.29 -38.49 4.07
C GLU A 1 6.09 -36.99 4.30
N HIS A 2 4.85 -36.49 4.31
CA HIS A 2 4.51 -35.08 4.54
C HIS A 2 5.24 -34.40 5.72
N ARG A 3 5.32 -35.06 6.89
CA ARG A 3 6.04 -34.53 8.07
C ARG A 3 7.53 -34.27 7.82
N ARG A 4 8.20 -35.16 7.08
CA ARG A 4 9.61 -35.00 6.71
C ARG A 4 9.82 -33.85 5.73
N LEU A 5 8.84 -33.59 4.86
CA LEU A 5 8.89 -32.43 3.97
C LEU A 5 8.73 -31.13 4.75
N LEU A 6 7.86 -31.09 5.75
CA LEU A 6 7.71 -29.92 6.62
C LEU A 6 8.98 -29.60 7.41
N GLU A 7 9.69 -30.62 7.93
CA GLU A 7 10.99 -30.44 8.61
C GLU A 7 12.04 -29.82 7.67
N ARG A 8 12.03 -30.20 6.38
CA ARG A 8 12.96 -29.67 5.37
C ARG A 8 12.63 -28.27 4.87
N CYS A 9 11.43 -27.76 5.16
CA CYS A 9 11.01 -26.43 4.69
C CYS A 9 11.66 -25.27 5.46
N GLU A 10 12.35 -25.52 6.60
CA GLU A 10 13.02 -24.50 7.43
C GLU A 10 12.10 -23.29 7.75
N GLY A 11 10.82 -23.55 8.01
CA GLY A 11 9.82 -22.51 8.32
C GLY A 11 9.23 -21.79 7.10
N LYS A 12 9.68 -22.10 5.88
CA LYS A 12 9.00 -21.66 4.65
C LYS A 12 7.69 -22.44 4.47
N GLN A 13 6.73 -21.85 3.76
CA GLN A 13 5.54 -22.60 3.34
C GLN A 13 5.94 -23.73 2.39
N LEU A 14 5.43 -24.94 2.64
CA LEU A 14 5.76 -26.15 1.86
C LEU A 14 5.60 -25.95 0.35
N ALA A 15 4.52 -25.32 -0.09
CA ALA A 15 4.28 -25.06 -1.51
C ALA A 15 5.33 -24.14 -2.14
N ALA A 16 5.76 -23.09 -1.43
CA ALA A 16 6.80 -22.18 -1.92
C ALA A 16 8.18 -22.87 -1.95
N TRP A 17 8.48 -23.68 -0.94
CA TRP A 17 9.70 -24.49 -0.90
C TRP A 17 9.74 -25.52 -2.03
N MET A 18 8.62 -26.22 -2.29
CA MET A 18 8.53 -27.20 -3.40
C MET A 18 8.72 -26.54 -4.76
N ARG A 19 8.14 -25.36 -5.01
CA ARG A 19 8.38 -24.62 -6.26
C ARG A 19 9.85 -24.22 -6.42
N GLN A 20 10.48 -23.76 -5.35
CA GLN A 20 11.91 -23.43 -5.37
C GLN A 20 12.79 -24.65 -5.67
N ILE A 21 12.50 -25.81 -5.06
CA ILE A 21 13.34 -27.01 -5.20
C ILE A 21 13.05 -27.79 -6.48
N CYS A 22 11.78 -27.91 -6.88
CA CYS A 22 11.38 -28.77 -8.00
C CYS A 22 11.34 -28.02 -9.34
N LEU A 23 11.19 -26.69 -9.34
CA LEU A 23 11.09 -25.88 -10.55
C LEU A 23 12.23 -24.86 -10.70
N ASP A 24 13.20 -24.86 -9.78
CA ASP A 24 14.25 -23.83 -9.66
C ASP A 24 13.67 -22.39 -9.63
N GLU A 25 12.44 -22.26 -9.11
CA GLU A 25 11.73 -20.99 -9.11
C GLU A 25 12.43 -20.02 -8.15
N LYS A 26 12.96 -18.93 -8.71
CA LYS A 26 13.56 -17.85 -7.92
C LYS A 26 12.47 -17.22 -7.04
N PRO A 27 12.67 -17.12 -5.72
CA PRO A 27 11.72 -16.45 -4.84
C PRO A 27 11.41 -15.06 -5.38
N SER A 28 10.12 -14.70 -5.41
CA SER A 28 9.71 -13.33 -5.67
C SER A 28 10.50 -12.42 -4.74
N ARG A 29 11.36 -11.57 -5.31
CA ARG A 29 12.04 -10.53 -4.56
C ARG A 29 10.94 -9.54 -4.19
N ALA A 30 10.34 -9.70 -3.01
CA ALA A 30 9.73 -8.59 -2.33
C ALA A 30 10.87 -7.58 -2.15
N GLY A 31 10.92 -6.58 -3.05
CA GLY A 31 11.95 -5.56 -3.02
C GLY A 31 12.01 -5.03 -1.60
N LYS A 32 13.19 -5.10 -0.99
CA LYS A 32 13.37 -4.59 0.38
C LYS A 32 13.05 -3.10 0.28
N LEU A 33 11.88 -2.70 0.78
CA LEU A 33 11.49 -1.30 0.71
C LEU A 33 12.59 -0.49 1.40
N PRO A 34 12.95 0.69 0.86
CA PRO A 34 13.87 1.58 1.55
C PRO A 34 13.37 1.78 2.97
N SER A 35 14.31 1.86 3.92
CA SER A 35 13.96 2.15 5.31
C SER A 35 13.43 3.59 5.37
N ILE A 36 12.11 3.73 5.40
CA ILE A 36 11.42 5.00 5.53
C ILE A 36 11.03 5.17 7.00
N SER A 37 11.24 6.36 7.55
CA SER A 37 10.84 6.67 8.93
C SER A 37 9.34 6.42 9.13
N PRO A 38 8.92 5.66 10.16
CA PRO A 38 7.50 5.47 10.47
C PRO A 38 6.74 6.78 10.72
N ALA A 39 7.43 7.82 11.22
CA ALA A 39 6.82 9.14 11.41
C ALA A 39 6.45 9.79 10.07
N LEU A 40 7.31 9.66 9.06
CA LEU A 40 7.05 10.19 7.71
C LEU A 40 5.86 9.49 7.06
N LEU A 41 5.76 8.16 7.20
CA LEU A 41 4.62 7.40 6.68
C LEU A 41 3.30 7.82 7.33
N ARG A 42 3.30 8.07 8.65
CA ARG A 42 2.11 8.57 9.35
C ARG A 42 1.71 9.96 8.89
N GLN A 43 2.67 10.86 8.70
CA GLN A 43 2.41 12.20 8.19
C GLN A 43 1.84 12.14 6.77
N LEU A 44 2.43 11.33 5.90
CA LEU A 44 1.96 11.14 4.54
C LEU A 44 0.55 10.55 4.50
N ALA A 45 0.28 9.52 5.30
CA ALA A 45 -1.05 8.95 5.43
C ALA A 45 -2.07 9.97 5.96
N GLY A 46 -1.68 10.81 6.93
CA GLY A 46 -2.51 11.90 7.44
C GLY A 46 -2.87 12.92 6.35
N MET A 47 -1.89 13.35 5.56
CA MET A 47 -2.10 14.25 4.41
C MET A 47 -3.05 13.62 3.38
N GLY A 48 -2.81 12.36 3.00
CA GLY A 48 -3.66 11.63 2.07
C GLY A 48 -5.10 11.46 2.56
N ASN A 49 -5.28 11.20 3.86
CA ASN A 49 -6.61 11.09 4.47
C ASN A 49 -7.37 12.41 4.41
N ASN A 50 -6.71 13.54 4.71
CA ASN A 50 -7.32 14.86 4.62
C ASN A 50 -7.75 15.19 3.19
N LEU A 51 -6.89 14.93 2.20
CA LEU A 51 -7.23 15.11 0.78
C LEU A 51 -8.43 14.26 0.37
N ASN A 52 -8.49 13.01 0.80
CA ASN A 52 -9.60 12.11 0.51
C ASN A 52 -10.91 12.58 1.15
N GLN A 53 -10.86 13.18 2.35
CA GLN A 53 -12.05 13.78 2.99
C GLN A 53 -12.58 14.96 2.19
N ILE A 54 -11.68 15.87 1.74
CA ILE A 54 -12.06 17.01 0.91
C ILE A 54 -12.69 16.52 -0.40
N ALA A 55 -12.06 15.56 -1.08
CA ALA A 55 -12.60 14.99 -2.32
C ALA A 55 -13.99 14.39 -2.12
N ARG A 56 -14.22 13.66 -1.02
CA ARG A 56 -15.54 13.11 -0.68
C ARG A 56 -16.57 14.19 -0.43
N GLN A 57 -16.22 15.27 0.27
CA GLN A 57 -17.15 16.39 0.52
C GLN A 57 -17.55 17.09 -0.78
N VAL A 58 -16.56 17.36 -1.65
CA VAL A 58 -16.80 17.96 -2.97
C VAL A 58 -17.71 17.07 -3.83
N ASN A 59 -17.44 15.75 -3.85
CA ASN A 59 -18.18 14.79 -4.67
C ASN A 59 -19.57 14.46 -4.12
N ALA A 60 -19.75 14.42 -2.80
CA ALA A 60 -21.05 14.17 -2.15
C ALA A 60 -22.02 15.34 -2.29
N GLY A 61 -21.54 16.47 -2.82
CA GLY A 61 -22.35 17.63 -3.09
C GLY A 61 -22.59 18.55 -1.90
N GLY A 62 -21.73 18.50 -0.87
CA GLY A 62 -21.75 19.48 0.21
C GLY A 62 -21.45 20.89 -0.32
N GLY A 63 -22.17 21.91 0.17
CA GLY A 63 -21.99 23.31 -0.25
C GLY A 63 -22.60 23.64 -1.62
N THR A 64 -22.52 24.93 -1.97
CA THR A 64 -22.98 25.45 -3.26
C THR A 64 -22.00 25.07 -4.37
N GLY A 65 -22.42 25.15 -5.64
CA GLY A 65 -21.52 24.91 -6.78
C GLY A 65 -20.30 25.83 -6.80
N HIS A 66 -20.45 27.05 -6.27
CA HIS A 66 -19.35 28.01 -6.11
C HIS A 66 -18.31 27.54 -5.09
N ASP A 67 -18.74 27.02 -3.94
CA ASP A 67 -17.85 26.51 -2.89
C ASP A 67 -16.95 25.38 -3.41
N ARG A 68 -17.52 24.50 -4.26
CA ARG A 68 -16.78 23.39 -4.87
C ARG A 68 -15.70 23.87 -5.84
N VAL A 69 -16.02 24.85 -6.68
CA VAL A 69 -15.06 25.42 -7.64
C VAL A 69 -13.91 26.11 -6.90
N GLN A 70 -14.21 26.83 -5.81
CA GLN A 70 -13.19 27.49 -4.99
C GLN A 70 -12.26 26.48 -4.30
N VAL A 71 -12.81 25.40 -3.73
CA VAL A 71 -12.01 24.34 -3.11
C VAL A 71 -11.08 23.64 -4.12
N VAL A 72 -11.59 23.32 -5.31
CA VAL A 72 -10.77 22.70 -6.38
C VAL A 72 -9.69 23.66 -6.86
N ALA A 73 -10.01 24.95 -7.04
CA ALA A 73 -9.03 25.96 -7.45
C ALA A 73 -7.89 26.10 -6.45
N VAL A 74 -8.19 26.12 -5.15
CA VAL A 74 -7.15 26.17 -4.10
C VAL A 74 -6.28 24.92 -4.11
N LEU A 75 -6.87 23.72 -4.26
CA LEU A 75 -6.11 22.47 -4.35
C LEU A 75 -5.19 22.44 -5.58
N MET A 76 -5.63 22.96 -6.72
CA MET A 76 -4.82 23.03 -7.95
C MET A 76 -3.67 24.04 -7.86
N ALA A 77 -3.73 24.98 -6.92
CA ALA A 77 -2.71 26.00 -6.72
C ALA A 77 -1.59 25.59 -5.75
N ILE A 78 -1.67 24.38 -5.17
CA ILE A 78 -0.59 23.83 -4.34
C ILE A 78 0.47 23.23 -5.29
N ASP A 79 1.64 23.88 -5.38
CA ASP A 79 2.86 23.37 -6.05
C ASP A 79 3.50 22.19 -5.28
#